data_AF-A0A7K4R413-F1
#
_entry.id   AF-A0A7K4R413-F1
#
_cell.length_a   1.000
_cell.length_b   1.000
_cell.length_c   1.000
_cell.angle_alpha   90.00
_cell.angle_beta   90.00
_cell.angle_gamma   90.00
#
_symmetry.space_group_name_H-M   'P 1'
#
loop_
_entity.id
_entity.type
_entity.pdbx_description
1 polymer ?
#
loop_
_entity_poly.entity_id
_entity_poly.type
_entity_poly.pdbx_seq_one_letter_code
_entity_poly.pdbx_strand_id
1 'polypeptide(L)'
;QANASDLKTFLSALRLAHQGTDAGVLPLSTLVPAKNSEVEKPKTKMIITSRRDYPLTKSFPYSLEHLQTSYCKLARVDTRVLCLKKLRKLDLSHNHIKQLPASLGDLACLQELDLHDNHLESFSGALCRSGLQKSLQFLDLSQNRLRALPLEFCELRALVNVKLDDNELLRLPCRVGQLGRLRFLSAARNRLPFLPSDFRRLSLENLDLFGNPFEQPNPLVPDIRLKIPLTLLECAARATINHRIPYGCHLLPSHLCEDLGVAKTCRCGGACLSSFIQITVTMNLHHVAHTVVLVDNMGGTDAPILCYFCSLHCYSQFLDRHPQSN
;
A
#
# COMPACT_ATOMS: atom_id res chain seq x y z
N GLN A 1 -19.89 -33.23 -12.97
CA GLN A 1 -20.29 -32.19 -13.95
C GLN A 1 -21.68 -31.72 -13.55
N ALA A 2 -21.81 -30.50 -13.03
CA ALA A 2 -23.10 -29.98 -12.58
C ALA A 2 -23.89 -29.52 -13.82
N ASN A 3 -24.96 -30.25 -14.16
CA ASN A 3 -25.82 -29.94 -15.29
C ASN A 3 -26.60 -28.64 -15.01
N ALA A 4 -26.54 -27.69 -15.94
CA ALA A 4 -27.23 -26.41 -15.83
C ALA A 4 -28.77 -26.55 -15.82
N SER A 5 -29.31 -27.71 -16.20
CA SER A 5 -30.73 -28.06 -16.05
C SER A 5 -31.12 -28.22 -14.58
N ASP A 6 -30.26 -28.86 -13.78
CA ASP A 6 -30.59 -29.31 -12.43
C ASP A 6 -30.56 -28.15 -11.43
N LEU A 7 -29.67 -27.19 -11.67
CA LEU A 7 -29.62 -25.94 -10.92
C LEU A 7 -30.88 -25.08 -11.17
N LYS A 8 -31.45 -25.14 -12.38
CA LYS A 8 -32.64 -24.36 -12.75
C LYS A 8 -33.91 -24.93 -12.12
N THR A 9 -34.06 -26.25 -12.12
CA THR A 9 -35.16 -26.93 -11.42
C THR A 9 -35.08 -26.74 -9.91
N PHE A 10 -33.87 -26.72 -9.35
CA PHE A 10 -33.69 -26.45 -7.93
C PHE A 10 -34.07 -25.01 -7.55
N LEU A 11 -33.66 -24.01 -8.34
CA LEU A 11 -33.98 -22.60 -8.09
C LEU A 11 -35.47 -22.27 -8.29
N SER A 12 -36.15 -22.93 -9.24
CA SER A 12 -37.59 -22.75 -9.43
C SER A 12 -38.40 -23.39 -8.29
N ALA A 13 -37.99 -24.56 -7.80
CA ALA A 13 -38.60 -25.21 -6.64
C ALA A 13 -38.43 -24.37 -5.36
N LEU A 14 -37.24 -23.78 -5.15
CA LEU A 14 -36.96 -22.86 -4.03
C LEU A 14 -37.83 -21.60 -4.07
N ARG A 15 -38.09 -21.04 -5.25
CA ARG A 15 -38.95 -19.87 -5.42
C ARG A 15 -40.40 -20.16 -5.06
N LEU A 16 -40.91 -21.33 -5.44
CA LEU A 16 -42.28 -21.77 -5.12
C LEU A 16 -42.43 -22.09 -3.64
N ALA A 17 -41.43 -22.74 -3.03
CA ALA A 17 -41.40 -22.97 -1.59
C ALA A 17 -41.38 -21.66 -0.78
N HIS A 18 -40.69 -20.62 -1.28
CA HIS A 18 -40.67 -19.30 -0.64
C HIS A 18 -42.01 -18.54 -0.75
N GLN A 19 -42.84 -18.86 -1.75
CA GLN A 19 -44.16 -18.26 -1.97
C GLN A 19 -45.30 -18.99 -1.22
N GLY A 20 -44.99 -20.07 -0.48
CA GLY A 20 -45.94 -20.74 0.41
C GLY A 20 -46.97 -21.63 -0.31
N THR A 21 -46.73 -22.03 -1.55
CA THR A 21 -47.62 -22.91 -2.31
C THR A 21 -47.24 -24.38 -2.13
N ASP A 22 -48.22 -25.22 -1.80
CA ASP A 22 -48.08 -26.67 -1.57
C ASP A 22 -47.40 -27.37 -2.76
N ALA A 23 -46.24 -27.97 -2.50
CA ALA A 23 -45.34 -28.56 -3.50
C ALA A 23 -45.80 -29.92 -4.05
N GLY A 24 -47.11 -30.23 -4.00
CA GLY A 24 -47.64 -31.55 -4.33
C GLY A 24 -48.29 -31.72 -5.71
N VAL A 25 -48.62 -30.65 -6.45
CA VAL A 25 -49.60 -30.75 -7.57
C VAL A 25 -49.13 -30.16 -8.91
N LEU A 26 -47.90 -29.67 -9.07
CA LEU A 26 -47.49 -29.04 -10.33
C LEU A 26 -46.64 -29.96 -11.23
N PRO A 27 -47.07 -30.27 -12.46
CA PRO A 27 -46.26 -31.05 -13.39
C PRO A 27 -45.02 -30.24 -13.82
N LEU A 28 -43.83 -30.77 -13.53
CA LEU A 28 -42.50 -30.20 -13.78
C LEU A 28 -42.22 -29.81 -15.25
N SER A 29 -43.12 -30.14 -16.18
CA SER A 29 -43.05 -29.84 -17.61
C SER A 29 -43.60 -28.46 -18.01
N THR A 30 -44.27 -27.71 -17.12
CA THR A 30 -44.85 -26.38 -17.43
C THR A 30 -43.99 -25.18 -17.01
N LEU A 31 -42.80 -25.40 -16.44
CA LEU A 31 -41.94 -24.31 -16.00
C LEU A 31 -41.18 -23.73 -17.20
N VAL A 32 -41.75 -22.68 -17.80
CA VAL A 32 -41.07 -21.82 -18.77
C VAL A 32 -39.75 -21.33 -18.15
N PRO A 33 -38.61 -21.40 -18.86
CA PRO A 33 -37.35 -20.87 -18.37
C PRO A 33 -37.53 -19.40 -18.00
N ALA A 34 -37.20 -19.01 -16.77
CA ALA A 34 -37.20 -17.61 -16.37
C ALA A 34 -36.32 -16.83 -17.35
N LYS A 35 -36.90 -15.81 -17.99
CA LYS A 35 -36.16 -14.97 -18.94
C LYS A 35 -35.04 -14.27 -18.17
N ASN A 36 -33.88 -14.05 -18.79
CA ASN A 36 -32.77 -13.30 -18.17
C ASN A 36 -33.19 -11.88 -17.71
N SER A 37 -34.32 -11.36 -18.19
CA SER A 37 -34.94 -10.11 -17.76
C SER A 37 -35.70 -10.19 -16.42
N GLU A 38 -36.06 -11.40 -15.97
CA GLU A 38 -36.83 -11.66 -14.73
C GLU A 38 -35.95 -12.07 -13.55
N VAL A 39 -34.65 -12.29 -13.80
CA VAL A 39 -33.65 -12.51 -12.75
C VAL A 39 -33.08 -11.15 -12.37
N GLU A 40 -33.42 -10.66 -11.17
CA GLU A 40 -32.80 -9.46 -10.62
C GLU A 40 -31.27 -9.61 -10.69
N LYS A 41 -30.62 -8.69 -11.43
CA LYS A 41 -29.16 -8.67 -11.49
C LYS A 41 -28.65 -8.50 -10.06
N PRO A 42 -27.70 -9.34 -9.62
CA PRO A 42 -27.21 -9.28 -8.27
C PRO A 42 -26.61 -7.90 -7.99
N LYS A 43 -26.93 -7.31 -6.83
CA LYS A 43 -26.46 -5.97 -6.48
C LYS A 43 -24.93 -5.96 -6.45
N THR A 44 -24.32 -5.14 -7.31
CA THR A 44 -22.85 -5.02 -7.44
C THR A 44 -22.30 -3.77 -6.76
N LYS A 45 -23.14 -2.76 -6.52
CA LYS A 45 -22.78 -1.51 -5.85
C LYS A 45 -23.71 -1.24 -4.67
N MET A 46 -23.13 -0.90 -3.53
CA MET A 46 -23.87 -0.44 -2.35
C MET A 46 -23.19 0.81 -1.79
N ILE A 47 -23.99 1.83 -1.50
CA ILE A 47 -23.54 3.11 -0.97
C ILE A 47 -24.30 3.37 0.33
N ILE A 48 -23.57 3.64 1.39
CA ILE A 48 -24.08 3.95 2.72
C ILE A 48 -23.34 5.20 3.18
N THR A 49 -24.04 6.32 3.27
CA THR A 49 -23.48 7.63 3.65
C THR A 49 -23.95 8.10 5.03
N SER A 50 -24.74 7.28 5.72
CA SER A 50 -25.26 7.59 7.04
C SER A 50 -25.32 6.33 7.88
N ARG A 51 -25.01 6.48 9.17
CA ARG A 51 -25.06 5.39 10.14
C ARG A 51 -26.45 4.73 10.24
N ARG A 52 -27.52 5.45 9.91
CA ARG A 52 -28.89 4.93 9.93
C ARG A 52 -29.14 3.90 8.83
N ASP A 53 -28.47 4.08 7.70
CA ASP A 53 -28.62 3.22 6.51
C ASP A 53 -27.66 2.02 6.56
N TYR A 54 -26.79 1.99 7.58
CA TYR A 54 -25.85 0.90 7.77
C TYR A 54 -26.61 -0.38 8.19
N PRO A 55 -26.47 -1.50 7.46
CA PRO A 55 -27.22 -2.72 7.74
C PRO A 55 -26.70 -3.40 9.02
N LEU A 56 -27.35 -3.14 10.16
CA LEU A 56 -26.97 -3.75 11.44
C LEU A 56 -27.35 -5.24 11.52
N THR A 57 -28.51 -5.62 10.96
CA THR A 57 -29.05 -6.98 11.06
C THR A 57 -28.97 -7.77 9.76
N LYS A 58 -28.85 -7.09 8.61
CA LYS A 58 -28.77 -7.73 7.29
C LYS A 58 -27.32 -7.95 6.87
N SER A 59 -27.03 -9.11 6.29
CA SER A 59 -25.73 -9.39 5.67
C SER A 59 -25.54 -8.60 4.37
N PHE A 60 -24.30 -8.25 4.06
CA PHE A 60 -23.96 -7.64 2.78
C PHE A 60 -24.15 -8.65 1.63
N PRO A 61 -24.64 -8.23 0.45
CA PRO A 61 -24.73 -9.11 -0.70
C PRO A 61 -23.34 -9.59 -1.14
N TYR A 62 -23.14 -10.91 -1.24
CA TYR A 62 -21.86 -11.52 -1.64
C TYR A 62 -21.40 -11.18 -3.07
N SER A 63 -22.31 -10.64 -3.89
CA SER A 63 -22.05 -10.18 -5.25
C SER A 63 -21.46 -8.77 -5.35
N LEU A 64 -21.29 -8.07 -4.22
CA LEU A 64 -20.79 -6.71 -4.22
C LEU A 64 -19.36 -6.63 -4.77
N GLU A 65 -19.19 -5.70 -5.71
CA GLU A 65 -17.90 -5.31 -6.27
C GLU A 65 -17.49 -3.93 -5.76
N HIS A 66 -18.46 -3.08 -5.40
CA HIS A 66 -18.23 -1.71 -4.94
C HIS A 66 -19.02 -1.48 -3.66
N LEU A 67 -18.33 -1.25 -2.56
CA LEU A 67 -18.93 -0.90 -1.28
C LEU A 67 -18.40 0.46 -0.83
N GLN A 68 -19.31 1.40 -0.64
CA GLN A 68 -19.02 2.69 -0.05
C GLN A 68 -19.78 2.81 1.26
N THR A 69 -19.05 3.05 2.34
CA THR A 69 -19.54 3.19 3.70
C THR A 69 -18.89 4.41 4.34
N SER A 70 -19.30 5.61 3.93
CA SER A 70 -18.75 6.87 4.41
C SER A 70 -19.64 7.52 5.45
N TYR A 71 -19.08 8.39 6.31
CA TYR A 71 -19.83 9.16 7.33
C TYR A 71 -20.66 8.30 8.32
N CYS A 72 -20.28 7.03 8.50
CA CYS A 72 -20.98 6.08 9.35
C CYS A 72 -20.48 6.07 10.80
N LYS A 73 -19.46 6.88 11.12
CA LYS A 73 -18.79 6.94 12.44
C LYS A 73 -18.32 5.54 12.89
N LEU A 74 -17.85 4.73 11.94
CA LEU A 74 -17.37 3.38 12.21
C LEU A 74 -16.03 3.46 12.95
N ALA A 75 -15.93 2.80 14.10
CA ALA A 75 -14.68 2.70 14.86
C ALA A 75 -13.76 1.56 14.36
N ARG A 76 -14.34 0.58 13.68
CA ARG A 76 -13.67 -0.62 13.15
C ARG A 76 -14.34 -1.03 11.85
N VAL A 77 -13.59 -1.73 11.00
CA VAL A 77 -14.12 -2.39 9.81
C VAL A 77 -14.99 -3.57 10.24
N ASP A 78 -16.18 -3.67 9.67
CA ASP A 78 -17.11 -4.77 9.93
C ASP A 78 -16.57 -6.07 9.31
N THR A 79 -16.55 -7.14 10.10
CA THR A 79 -16.06 -8.46 9.68
C THR A 79 -16.84 -9.03 8.50
N ARG A 80 -18.11 -8.63 8.32
CA ARG A 80 -18.96 -9.06 7.21
C ARG A 80 -18.47 -8.54 5.86
N VAL A 81 -17.79 -7.39 5.82
CA VAL A 81 -17.19 -6.83 4.60
C VAL A 81 -16.01 -7.70 4.13
N LEU A 82 -15.32 -8.36 5.06
CA LEU A 82 -14.15 -9.20 4.79
C LEU A 82 -14.51 -10.51 4.06
N CYS A 83 -15.80 -10.89 4.08
CA CYS A 83 -16.33 -12.04 3.36
C CYS A 83 -16.61 -11.75 1.87
N LEU A 84 -16.55 -10.49 1.42
CA LEU A 84 -16.90 -10.07 0.07
C LEU A 84 -15.76 -10.33 -0.93
N LYS A 85 -15.57 -11.59 -1.35
CA LYS A 85 -14.45 -12.00 -2.22
C LYS A 85 -14.43 -11.36 -3.61
N LYS A 86 -15.56 -10.81 -4.08
CA LYS A 86 -15.65 -10.10 -5.38
C LYS A 86 -15.42 -8.59 -5.28
N LEU A 87 -15.17 -8.07 -4.08
CA LEU A 87 -15.02 -6.65 -3.86
C LEU A 87 -13.77 -6.12 -4.57
N ARG A 88 -13.96 -5.09 -5.39
CA ARG A 88 -12.92 -4.37 -6.14
C ARG A 88 -12.67 -2.99 -5.58
N LYS A 89 -13.73 -2.30 -5.12
CA LYS A 89 -13.64 -0.97 -4.52
C LYS A 89 -14.26 -0.97 -3.13
N LEU A 90 -13.47 -0.57 -2.15
CA LEU A 90 -13.91 -0.37 -0.78
C LEU A 90 -13.61 1.08 -0.36
N ASP A 91 -14.67 1.83 -0.14
CA ASP A 91 -14.60 3.19 0.40
C ASP A 91 -15.12 3.19 1.85
N LEU A 92 -14.21 3.52 2.77
CA LEU A 92 -14.41 3.66 4.20
C LEU A 92 -14.06 5.08 4.67
N SER A 93 -14.10 6.06 3.77
CA SER A 93 -13.76 7.46 4.04
C SER A 93 -14.66 8.10 5.09
N HIS A 94 -14.17 9.14 5.78
CA HIS A 94 -14.91 9.92 6.78
C HIS A 94 -15.51 9.04 7.89
N ASN A 95 -14.67 8.20 8.50
CA ASN A 95 -15.04 7.35 9.64
C ASN A 95 -14.09 7.59 10.82
N HIS A 96 -14.14 6.73 11.84
CA HIS A 96 -13.29 6.83 13.02
C HIS A 96 -12.44 5.57 13.20
N ILE A 97 -12.05 4.95 12.09
CA ILE A 97 -11.31 3.69 12.10
C ILE A 97 -9.89 3.97 12.60
N LYS A 98 -9.50 3.28 13.67
CA LYS A 98 -8.16 3.41 14.26
C LYS A 98 -7.16 2.39 13.75
N GLN A 99 -7.64 1.20 13.43
CA GLN A 99 -6.83 0.07 12.99
C GLN A 99 -7.61 -0.77 11.98
N LEU A 100 -6.88 -1.32 11.01
CA LEU A 100 -7.42 -2.24 10.01
C LEU A 100 -7.18 -3.69 10.45
N PRO A 101 -8.17 -4.59 10.31
CA PRO A 101 -7.97 -6.01 10.60
C PRO A 101 -7.09 -6.65 9.54
N ALA A 102 -6.19 -7.57 9.94
CA ALA A 102 -5.30 -8.27 9.00
C ALA A 102 -6.07 -9.06 7.91
N SER A 103 -7.28 -9.52 8.23
CA SER A 103 -8.19 -10.21 7.30
C SER A 103 -8.76 -9.33 6.19
N LEU A 104 -8.59 -8.00 6.24
CA LEU A 104 -8.81 -7.14 5.06
C LEU A 104 -7.89 -7.55 3.90
N GLY A 105 -6.73 -8.12 4.24
CA GLY A 105 -5.79 -8.66 3.29
C GLY A 105 -6.30 -9.85 2.46
N ASP A 106 -7.38 -10.50 2.89
CA ASP A 106 -7.97 -11.66 2.21
C ASP A 106 -8.87 -11.28 1.02
N LEU A 107 -9.06 -9.98 0.78
CA LEU A 107 -9.79 -9.42 -0.35
C LEU A 107 -8.87 -9.35 -1.58
N ALA A 108 -8.53 -10.51 -2.14
CA ALA A 108 -7.57 -10.63 -3.25
C ALA A 108 -7.99 -9.92 -4.56
N CYS A 109 -9.25 -9.52 -4.70
CA CYS A 109 -9.75 -8.76 -5.85
C CYS A 109 -9.82 -7.25 -5.61
N LEU A 110 -9.45 -6.77 -4.42
CA LEU A 110 -9.54 -5.36 -4.07
C LEU A 110 -8.48 -4.55 -4.83
N GLN A 111 -8.95 -3.58 -5.62
CA GLN A 111 -8.16 -2.70 -6.48
C GLN A 111 -8.08 -1.29 -5.91
N GLU A 112 -9.16 -0.81 -5.29
CA GLU A 112 -9.24 0.53 -4.72
C GLU A 112 -9.64 0.46 -3.24
N LEU A 113 -8.81 1.02 -2.38
CA LEU A 113 -9.09 1.17 -0.95
C LEU A 113 -9.00 2.64 -0.58
N ASP A 114 -10.12 3.21 -0.18
CA ASP A 114 -10.22 4.58 0.29
C ASP A 114 -10.49 4.59 1.80
N LEU A 115 -9.56 5.17 2.55
CA LEU A 115 -9.59 5.34 4.00
C LEU A 115 -9.33 6.81 4.38
N HIS A 116 -9.60 7.73 3.45
CA HIS A 116 -9.51 9.17 3.67
C HIS A 116 -10.28 9.60 4.93
N ASP A 117 -9.75 10.56 5.68
CA ASP A 117 -10.38 11.15 6.87
C ASP A 117 -10.82 10.08 7.89
N ASN A 118 -9.82 9.45 8.49
CA ASN A 118 -9.97 8.45 9.54
C ASN A 118 -8.96 8.73 10.67
N HIS A 119 -8.88 7.82 11.66
CA HIS A 119 -7.98 7.97 12.81
C HIS A 119 -6.88 6.90 12.81
N LEU A 120 -6.41 6.48 11.64
CA LEU A 120 -5.38 5.45 11.52
C LEU A 120 -4.04 5.98 12.04
N GLU A 121 -3.51 5.33 13.08
CA GLU A 121 -2.18 5.65 13.64
C GLU A 121 -1.05 4.84 12.98
N SER A 122 -1.41 3.68 12.40
CA SER A 122 -0.47 2.78 11.73
C SER A 122 -1.15 2.01 10.60
N PHE A 123 -0.40 1.74 9.52
CA PHE A 123 -0.79 0.78 8.49
C PHE A 123 -0.10 -0.56 8.75
N SER A 124 -0.86 -1.65 8.78
CA SER A 124 -0.31 -2.96 9.17
C SER A 124 0.49 -3.60 8.03
N GLY A 125 1.73 -4.00 8.31
CA GLY A 125 2.57 -4.76 7.38
C GLY A 125 1.98 -6.12 6.99
N ALA A 126 1.03 -6.66 7.77
CA ALA A 126 0.32 -7.89 7.41
C ALA A 126 -0.56 -7.70 6.15
N LEU A 127 -1.17 -6.52 6.00
CA LEU A 127 -1.95 -6.18 4.79
C LEU A 127 -1.04 -6.05 3.58
N CYS A 128 0.16 -5.50 3.78
CA CYS A 128 1.15 -5.42 2.74
C CYS A 128 1.71 -6.78 2.33
N ARG A 129 1.57 -7.82 3.15
CA ARG A 129 2.01 -9.20 2.87
C ARG A 129 0.92 -10.13 2.33
N SER A 130 -0.29 -9.60 2.14
CA SER A 130 -1.45 -10.40 1.76
C SER A 130 -1.69 -10.40 0.23
N GLY A 131 -2.86 -10.92 -0.20
CA GLY A 131 -3.28 -10.88 -1.61
C GLY A 131 -3.33 -9.47 -2.22
N LEU A 132 -3.38 -8.42 -1.39
CA LEU A 132 -3.42 -7.03 -1.83
C LEU A 132 -2.17 -6.60 -2.62
N GLN A 133 -1.03 -7.27 -2.42
CA GLN A 133 0.22 -6.98 -3.14
C GLN A 133 0.07 -6.94 -4.67
N LYS A 134 -0.81 -7.79 -5.20
CA LYS A 134 -1.00 -7.98 -6.64
C LYS A 134 -2.24 -7.27 -7.18
N SER A 135 -3.20 -6.93 -6.32
CA SER A 135 -4.48 -6.39 -6.76
C SER A 135 -4.63 -4.89 -6.52
N LEU A 136 -4.08 -4.37 -5.42
CA LEU A 136 -4.33 -2.99 -4.98
C LEU A 136 -3.58 -1.98 -5.87
N GLN A 137 -4.33 -1.09 -6.51
CA GLN A 137 -3.85 -0.10 -7.46
C GLN A 137 -4.01 1.33 -6.92
N PHE A 138 -5.08 1.59 -6.19
CA PHE A 138 -5.37 2.88 -5.57
C PHE A 138 -5.47 2.72 -4.05
N LEU A 139 -4.73 3.55 -3.33
CA LEU A 139 -4.75 3.61 -1.88
C LEU A 139 -4.78 5.06 -1.41
N ASP A 140 -5.87 5.45 -0.76
CA ASP A 140 -6.00 6.74 -0.09
C ASP A 140 -5.96 6.55 1.42
N LEU A 141 -4.91 7.08 2.05
CA LEU A 141 -4.73 7.14 3.50
C LEU A 141 -4.60 8.61 3.97
N SER A 142 -5.02 9.58 3.15
CA SER A 142 -4.93 11.00 3.49
C SER A 142 -5.80 11.34 4.71
N GLN A 143 -5.47 12.43 5.41
CA GLN A 143 -6.16 12.88 6.62
C GLN A 143 -6.29 11.77 7.68
N ASN A 144 -5.15 11.19 8.04
CA ASN A 144 -5.05 10.21 9.13
C ASN A 144 -3.96 10.66 10.11
N ARG A 145 -3.52 9.78 11.01
CA ARG A 145 -2.50 10.07 12.03
C ARG A 145 -1.28 9.17 11.88
N LEU A 146 -0.96 8.79 10.64
CA LEU A 146 0.12 7.85 10.35
C LEU A 146 1.46 8.51 10.63
N ARG A 147 2.27 7.92 11.52
CA ARG A 147 3.64 8.39 11.80
C ARG A 147 4.71 7.73 10.96
N ALA A 148 4.44 6.51 10.51
CA ALA A 148 5.31 5.74 9.64
C ALA A 148 4.48 4.74 8.82
N LEU A 149 4.99 4.39 7.65
CA LEU A 149 4.54 3.24 6.88
C LEU A 149 5.39 2.01 7.22
N PRO A 150 4.80 0.80 7.22
CA PRO A 150 5.55 -0.44 7.44
C PRO A 150 6.56 -0.65 6.30
N LEU A 151 7.64 -1.38 6.56
CA LEU A 151 8.65 -1.67 5.55
C LEU A 151 8.09 -2.50 4.39
N GLU A 152 7.15 -3.39 4.73
CA GLU A 152 6.43 -4.23 3.79
C GLU A 152 5.53 -3.43 2.85
N PHE A 153 5.26 -2.14 3.10
CA PHE A 153 4.48 -1.28 2.20
C PHE A 153 5.02 -1.32 0.75
N CYS A 154 6.33 -1.46 0.59
CA CYS A 154 7.00 -1.57 -0.70
C CYS A 154 6.67 -2.87 -1.47
N GLU A 155 6.08 -3.88 -0.82
CA GLU A 155 5.64 -5.11 -1.49
C GLU A 155 4.30 -4.96 -2.22
N LEU A 156 3.59 -3.84 -2.04
CA LEU A 156 2.37 -3.50 -2.78
C LEU A 156 2.69 -3.05 -4.22
N ARG A 157 3.31 -3.93 -5.01
CA ARG A 157 3.89 -3.64 -6.34
C ARG A 157 2.86 -3.27 -7.41
N ALA A 158 1.58 -3.54 -7.16
CA ALA A 158 0.49 -3.17 -8.05
C ALA A 158 0.02 -1.72 -7.90
N LEU A 159 0.48 -0.99 -6.87
CA LEU A 159 0.06 0.40 -6.62
C LEU A 159 0.45 1.33 -7.77
N VAL A 160 -0.52 2.12 -8.18
CA VAL A 160 -0.41 3.16 -9.22
C VAL A 160 -0.62 4.55 -8.59
N ASN A 161 -1.55 4.64 -7.64
CA ASN A 161 -1.94 5.89 -6.99
C ASN A 161 -1.91 5.73 -5.47
N VAL A 162 -1.13 6.57 -4.80
CA VAL A 162 -1.01 6.59 -3.35
C VAL A 162 -1.17 8.02 -2.86
N LYS A 163 -2.11 8.23 -1.93
CA LYS A 163 -2.31 9.49 -1.23
C LYS A 163 -2.08 9.32 0.27
N LEU A 164 -1.23 10.16 0.82
CA LEU A 164 -0.76 10.15 2.20
C LEU A 164 -0.84 11.56 2.81
N ASP A 165 -1.55 12.47 2.16
CA ASP A 165 -1.61 13.88 2.55
C ASP A 165 -2.17 14.06 3.97
N ASP A 166 -1.78 15.14 4.65
CA ASP A 166 -2.27 15.46 6.00
C ASP A 166 -2.13 14.28 6.97
N ASN A 167 -0.90 13.78 7.13
CA ASN A 167 -0.53 12.76 8.12
C ASN A 167 0.67 13.25 8.97
N GLU A 168 1.20 12.40 9.84
CA GLU A 168 2.35 12.70 10.71
C GLU A 168 3.62 11.96 10.26
N LEU A 169 3.76 11.64 8.96
CA LEU A 169 4.84 10.77 8.50
C LEU A 169 6.21 11.42 8.73
N LEU A 170 7.06 10.74 9.50
CA LEU A 170 8.44 11.16 9.77
C LEU A 170 9.43 10.69 8.71
N ARG A 171 9.07 9.64 7.96
CA ARG A 171 9.90 9.07 6.90
C ARG A 171 9.06 8.21 5.96
N LEU A 172 9.48 8.16 4.70
CA LEU A 172 9.02 7.13 3.77
C LEU A 172 9.87 5.85 3.93
N PRO A 173 9.33 4.66 3.58
CA PRO A 173 10.10 3.42 3.57
C PRO A 173 11.35 3.51 2.69
N CYS A 174 12.47 2.92 3.16
CA CYS A 174 13.75 3.01 2.46
C CYS A 174 13.73 2.40 1.05
N ARG A 175 12.80 1.45 0.79
CA ARG A 175 12.64 0.71 -0.46
C ARG A 175 11.48 1.23 -1.33
N VAL A 176 11.02 2.46 -1.12
CA VAL A 176 9.89 3.02 -1.87
C VAL A 176 10.09 2.93 -3.39
N GLY A 177 11.35 3.00 -3.87
CA GLY A 177 11.73 2.79 -5.26
C GLY A 177 11.43 1.41 -5.86
N GLN A 178 10.98 0.43 -5.06
CA GLN A 178 10.50 -0.87 -5.57
C GLN A 178 9.09 -0.80 -6.16
N LEU A 179 8.34 0.26 -5.88
CA LEU A 179 7.00 0.50 -6.42
C LEU A 179 7.05 0.97 -7.88
N GLY A 180 7.51 0.11 -8.79
CA GLY A 180 7.78 0.46 -10.18
C GLY A 180 6.54 0.79 -11.04
N ARG A 181 5.33 0.53 -10.54
CA ARG A 181 4.07 0.90 -11.21
C ARG A 181 3.47 2.21 -10.68
N LEU A 182 4.04 2.78 -9.63
CA LEU A 182 3.54 4.00 -9.02
C LEU A 182 3.68 5.16 -10.00
N ARG A 183 2.59 5.89 -10.24
CA ARG A 183 2.53 7.07 -11.11
C ARG A 183 2.16 8.32 -10.32
N PHE A 184 1.30 8.19 -9.31
CA PHE A 184 0.82 9.31 -8.52
C PHE A 184 1.19 9.08 -7.05
N LEU A 185 1.99 9.98 -6.50
CA LEU A 185 2.33 9.99 -5.08
C LEU A 185 2.05 11.37 -4.49
N SER A 186 1.14 11.41 -3.52
CA SER A 186 0.84 12.62 -2.76
C SER A 186 1.17 12.35 -1.29
N ALA A 187 2.06 13.15 -0.71
CA ALA A 187 2.42 13.10 0.70
C ALA A 187 2.60 14.51 1.27
N ALA A 188 1.74 15.44 0.83
CA ALA A 188 1.74 16.81 1.30
C ALA A 188 1.40 16.87 2.80
N ARG A 189 1.85 17.94 3.47
CA ARG A 189 1.54 18.26 4.87
C ARG A 189 1.84 17.10 5.82
N ASN A 190 3.03 16.54 5.67
CA ASN A 190 3.60 15.54 6.56
C ASN A 190 4.79 16.14 7.34
N ARG A 191 5.57 15.30 8.02
CA ARG A 191 6.75 15.71 8.81
C ARG A 191 8.03 15.11 8.26
N LEU A 192 8.16 15.03 6.93
CA LEU A 192 9.32 14.44 6.27
C LEU A 192 10.52 15.41 6.28
N PRO A 193 11.63 15.08 6.95
CA PRO A 193 12.85 15.89 6.90
C PRO A 193 13.69 15.60 5.65
N PHE A 194 13.59 14.37 5.12
CA PHE A 194 14.36 13.88 3.98
C PHE A 194 13.64 12.75 3.24
N LEU A 195 14.02 12.54 1.98
CA LEU A 195 13.58 11.42 1.14
C LEU A 195 14.62 10.28 1.15
N PRO A 196 14.21 9.01 1.01
CA PRO A 196 15.13 7.87 0.98
C PRO A 196 15.94 7.80 -0.33
N SER A 197 17.12 7.16 -0.30
CA SER A 197 18.00 6.99 -1.46
C SER A 197 17.32 6.36 -2.68
N ASP A 198 16.48 5.35 -2.45
CA ASP A 198 15.78 4.63 -3.52
C ASP A 198 14.66 5.46 -4.16
N PHE A 199 14.29 6.62 -3.60
CA PHE A 199 13.29 7.51 -4.20
C PHE A 199 13.68 7.92 -5.63
N ARG A 200 14.99 8.00 -5.92
CA ARG A 200 15.54 8.29 -7.25
C ARG A 200 15.16 7.27 -8.32
N ARG A 201 14.72 6.08 -7.92
CA ARG A 201 14.38 4.97 -8.84
C ARG A 201 12.91 4.98 -9.27
N LEU A 202 12.10 5.85 -8.68
CA LEU A 202 10.70 6.00 -9.05
C LEU A 202 10.57 6.74 -10.38
N SER A 203 9.42 6.56 -11.04
CA SER A 203 9.10 7.24 -12.30
C SER A 203 7.63 7.64 -12.27
N LEU A 204 7.38 8.77 -11.63
CA LEU A 204 6.06 9.33 -11.34
C LEU A 204 5.61 10.28 -12.45
N GLU A 205 4.30 10.39 -12.61
CA GLU A 205 3.66 11.44 -13.41
C GLU A 205 3.40 12.67 -12.53
N ASN A 206 2.93 12.46 -11.31
CA ASN A 206 2.64 13.52 -10.34
C ASN A 206 3.22 13.19 -8.97
N LEU A 207 3.91 14.19 -8.42
CA LEU A 207 4.45 14.17 -7.07
C LEU A 207 4.03 15.43 -6.31
N ASP A 208 3.39 15.24 -5.16
CA ASP A 208 3.12 16.32 -4.21
C ASP A 208 3.79 16.02 -2.87
N LEU A 209 4.67 16.93 -2.45
CA LEU A 209 5.38 16.89 -1.17
C LEU A 209 5.24 18.21 -0.41
N PHE A 210 4.33 19.08 -0.82
CA PHE A 210 4.18 20.43 -0.28
C PHE A 210 3.96 20.41 1.23
N GLY A 211 4.56 21.35 1.96
CA GLY A 211 4.31 21.51 3.40
C GLY A 211 4.97 20.44 4.28
N ASN A 212 6.04 19.82 3.81
CA ASN A 212 6.94 19.01 4.62
C ASN A 212 8.14 19.86 5.10
N PRO A 213 8.63 19.66 6.34
CA PRO A 213 9.75 20.40 6.89
C PRO A 213 11.09 19.81 6.40
N PHE A 214 11.37 19.93 5.11
CA PHE A 214 12.64 19.45 4.55
C PHE A 214 13.82 20.21 5.13
N GLU A 215 14.79 19.48 5.67
CA GLU A 215 16.00 20.08 6.21
C GLU A 215 16.92 20.50 5.06
N GLN A 216 17.50 21.70 5.16
CA GLN A 216 18.53 22.10 4.22
C GLN A 216 19.72 21.13 4.36
N PRO A 217 20.13 20.46 3.28
CA PRO A 217 21.22 19.50 3.37
C PRO A 217 22.49 20.25 3.77
N ASN A 218 23.14 19.78 4.83
CA ASN A 218 24.47 20.25 5.20
C ASN A 218 25.49 19.18 4.78
N PRO A 219 26.01 19.25 3.54
CA PRO A 219 26.83 18.17 2.98
C PRO A 219 28.25 18.14 3.58
N LEU A 220 28.57 19.04 4.51
CA LEU A 220 29.90 19.17 5.14
C LEU A 220 30.09 18.26 6.35
N VAL A 221 29.02 17.69 6.93
CA VAL A 221 29.12 16.82 8.12
C VAL A 221 28.52 15.45 7.84
N PRO A 222 29.32 14.49 7.31
CA PRO A 222 28.86 13.11 7.17
C PRO A 222 28.70 12.45 8.55
N ASP A 223 27.59 11.73 8.76
CA ASP A 223 27.44 10.83 9.93
C ASP A 223 28.15 9.52 9.61
N ILE A 224 29.37 9.37 10.14
CA ILE A 224 30.24 8.21 9.90
C ILE A 224 30.05 7.20 11.05
N ARG A 225 29.35 6.11 10.77
CA ARG A 225 29.15 4.99 11.70
C ARG A 225 29.79 3.72 11.19
N LEU A 226 31.08 3.78 10.85
CA LEU A 226 31.80 2.61 10.37
C LEU A 226 32.28 1.75 11.56
N LYS A 227 31.92 0.47 11.57
CA LYS A 227 32.42 -0.51 12.53
C LYS A 227 33.46 -1.40 11.85
N ILE A 228 34.67 -1.42 12.40
CA ILE A 228 35.78 -2.27 11.95
C ILE A 228 36.29 -3.04 13.17
N PRO A 229 36.25 -4.40 13.18
CA PRO A 229 35.80 -5.29 12.11
C PRO A 229 34.27 -5.26 11.92
N LEU A 230 33.81 -5.58 10.69
CA LEU A 230 32.38 -5.72 10.39
C LEU A 230 31.81 -6.91 11.17
N THR A 231 30.57 -6.77 11.64
CA THR A 231 29.87 -7.88 12.28
C THR A 231 29.59 -9.01 11.27
N LEU A 232 29.48 -10.25 11.76
CA LEU A 232 29.11 -11.40 10.92
C LEU A 232 27.77 -11.15 10.18
N LEU A 233 26.82 -10.46 10.82
CA LEU A 233 25.54 -10.10 10.22
C LEU A 233 25.72 -9.16 9.02
N GLU A 234 26.55 -8.12 9.16
CA GLU A 234 26.84 -7.18 8.08
C GLU A 234 27.57 -7.87 6.92
N CYS A 235 28.52 -8.77 7.23
CA CYS A 235 29.20 -9.59 6.24
C CYS A 235 28.24 -10.53 5.51
N ALA A 236 27.36 -11.21 6.24
CA ALA A 236 26.35 -12.09 5.66
C ALA A 236 25.39 -11.31 4.75
N ALA A 237 24.85 -10.17 5.21
CA ALA A 237 23.94 -9.35 4.42
C ALA A 237 24.59 -8.81 3.15
N ARG A 238 25.84 -8.32 3.25
CA ARG A 238 26.61 -7.88 2.07
C ARG A 238 26.88 -9.03 1.11
N ALA A 239 27.27 -10.21 1.61
CA ALA A 239 27.48 -11.39 0.79
C ALA A 239 26.19 -11.82 0.07
N THR A 240 25.04 -11.84 0.76
CA THR A 240 23.75 -12.18 0.17
C THR A 240 23.40 -11.27 -1.01
N ILE A 241 23.54 -9.95 -0.87
CA ILE A 241 23.24 -8.99 -1.95
C ILE A 241 24.28 -9.08 -3.07
N ASN A 242 25.57 -9.13 -2.73
CA ASN A 242 26.66 -9.17 -3.72
C ASN A 242 26.60 -10.44 -4.58
N HIS A 243 26.25 -11.58 -3.99
CA HIS A 243 26.07 -12.86 -4.70
C HIS A 243 24.66 -13.04 -5.28
N ARG A 244 23.77 -12.03 -5.16
CA ARG A 244 22.38 -12.07 -5.64
C ARG A 244 21.63 -13.32 -5.18
N ILE A 245 21.89 -13.77 -3.96
CA ILE A 245 21.26 -14.97 -3.43
C ILE A 245 19.78 -14.66 -3.24
N PRO A 246 18.86 -15.44 -3.84
CA PRO A 246 17.43 -15.27 -3.60
C PRO A 246 17.16 -15.52 -2.11
N TYR A 247 16.76 -14.47 -1.40
CA TYR A 247 16.48 -14.54 0.03
C TYR A 247 14.98 -14.80 0.22
N GLY A 248 14.67 -16.04 0.61
CA GLY A 248 13.36 -16.42 1.13
C GLY A 248 13.54 -16.96 2.56
N CYS A 249 12.46 -16.95 3.34
CA CYS A 249 12.42 -17.52 4.69
C CYS A 249 12.77 -19.03 4.77
N HIS A 250 12.98 -19.68 3.62
CA HIS A 250 13.39 -21.07 3.49
C HIS A 250 14.90 -21.26 3.17
N LEU A 251 15.61 -20.20 2.73
CA LEU A 251 17.01 -20.28 2.27
C LEU A 251 17.98 -19.56 3.21
N LEU A 252 17.50 -18.55 3.94
CA LEU A 252 18.30 -17.79 4.91
C LEU A 252 17.58 -17.74 6.26
N PRO A 253 18.33 -17.57 7.36
CA PRO A 253 17.73 -17.31 8.67
C PRO A 253 16.72 -16.15 8.59
N SER A 254 15.56 -16.30 9.22
CA SER A 254 14.48 -15.30 9.21
C SER A 254 14.96 -13.92 9.64
N HIS A 255 15.82 -13.85 10.65
CA HIS A 255 16.44 -12.61 11.13
C HIS A 255 17.25 -11.90 10.04
N LEU A 256 18.02 -12.63 9.23
CA LEU A 256 18.78 -12.05 8.14
C LEU A 256 17.86 -11.51 7.05
N CYS A 257 16.74 -12.17 6.76
CA CYS A 257 15.75 -11.68 5.80
C CYS A 257 15.07 -10.38 6.28
N GLU A 258 14.74 -10.29 7.57
CA GLU A 258 14.18 -9.08 8.18
C GLU A 258 15.19 -7.92 8.14
N ASP A 259 16.44 -8.19 8.54
CA ASP A 259 17.53 -7.22 8.49
C ASP A 259 17.81 -6.74 7.07
N LEU A 260 17.87 -7.65 6.10
CA LEU A 260 17.98 -7.32 4.69
C LEU A 260 16.82 -6.42 4.25
N GLY A 261 15.59 -6.67 4.72
CA GLY A 261 14.42 -5.82 4.49
C GLY A 261 14.63 -4.36 4.92
N VAL A 262 15.31 -4.15 6.05
CA VAL A 262 15.64 -2.81 6.59
C VAL A 262 16.89 -2.22 5.96
N ALA A 263 17.74 -3.06 5.34
CA ALA A 263 19.04 -2.66 4.83
C ALA A 263 18.94 -1.50 3.84
N LYS A 264 19.80 -0.51 4.05
CA LYS A 264 19.96 0.62 3.14
C LYS A 264 20.85 0.21 1.98
N THR A 265 20.59 0.80 0.82
CA THR A 265 21.33 0.55 -0.41
C THR A 265 22.50 1.53 -0.52
N CYS A 266 23.72 1.01 -0.60
CA CYS A 266 24.88 1.80 -0.99
C CYS A 266 24.84 2.07 -2.51
N ARG A 267 25.47 3.16 -2.97
CA ARG A 267 25.64 3.45 -4.39
C ARG A 267 26.36 2.34 -5.18
N CYS A 268 27.20 1.54 -4.52
CA CYS A 268 27.83 0.36 -5.15
C CYS A 268 26.91 -0.86 -5.28
N GLY A 269 25.67 -0.77 -4.77
CA GLY A 269 24.71 -1.88 -4.72
C GLY A 269 24.82 -2.74 -3.46
N GLY A 270 25.81 -2.51 -2.59
CA GLY A 270 25.95 -3.25 -1.33
C GLY A 270 24.90 -2.87 -0.27
N ALA A 271 24.59 -3.81 0.63
CA ALA A 271 23.76 -3.56 1.81
C ALA A 271 24.53 -2.82 2.91
N CYS A 272 23.83 -1.87 3.53
CA CYS A 272 24.27 -1.14 4.72
C CYS A 272 23.25 -1.35 5.83
N LEU A 273 23.60 -2.10 6.89
CA LEU A 273 22.75 -2.27 8.07
C LEU A 273 23.18 -1.27 9.16
N SER A 274 24.23 -1.64 9.88
CA SER A 274 24.72 -0.96 11.08
C SER A 274 26.01 -0.19 10.84
N SER A 275 26.74 -0.53 9.76
CA SER A 275 28.00 0.11 9.39
C SER A 275 27.84 0.89 8.09
N PHE A 276 27.66 2.21 8.18
CA PHE A 276 27.48 3.09 7.02
C PHE A 276 27.96 4.52 7.27
N ILE A 277 28.22 5.23 6.18
CA ILE A 277 28.35 6.68 6.14
C ILE A 277 27.04 7.24 5.58
N GLN A 278 26.47 8.24 6.22
CA GLN A 278 25.25 8.91 5.80
C GLN A 278 25.52 10.38 5.47
N ILE A 279 24.96 10.85 4.35
CA ILE A 279 24.98 12.26 3.94
C ILE A 279 23.62 12.63 3.34
N THR A 280 23.24 13.89 3.46
CA THR A 280 22.09 14.48 2.77
C THR A 280 22.56 15.25 1.54
N VAL A 281 21.92 15.01 0.40
CA VAL A 281 22.24 15.69 -0.88
C VAL A 281 20.95 16.23 -1.46
N THR A 282 20.97 17.45 -2.02
CA THR A 282 19.84 17.97 -2.79
C THR A 282 19.60 17.13 -4.03
N MET A 283 18.33 16.92 -4.38
CA MET A 283 17.94 16.36 -5.66
C MET A 283 16.75 17.12 -6.22
N ASN A 284 16.84 17.49 -7.49
CA ASN A 284 15.70 17.99 -8.22
C ASN A 284 14.66 16.89 -8.46
N LEU A 285 13.42 17.14 -8.03
CA LEU A 285 12.33 16.17 -8.11
C LEU A 285 11.83 15.91 -9.53
N HIS A 286 12.12 16.80 -10.50
CA HIS A 286 11.76 16.56 -11.91
C HIS A 286 12.50 15.37 -12.53
N HIS A 287 13.60 14.91 -11.92
CA HIS A 287 14.25 13.66 -12.33
C HIS A 287 13.40 12.42 -12.03
N VAL A 288 12.45 12.51 -11.09
CA VAL A 288 11.62 11.40 -10.64
C VAL A 288 10.17 11.56 -11.10
N ALA A 289 9.67 12.79 -11.23
CA ALA A 289 8.28 13.07 -11.57
C ALA A 289 8.14 14.11 -12.70
N HIS A 290 7.18 13.92 -13.60
CA HIS A 290 6.91 14.90 -14.66
C HIS A 290 6.33 16.20 -14.09
N THR A 291 5.32 16.08 -13.24
CA THR A 291 4.72 17.20 -12.53
C THR A 291 5.08 17.11 -11.04
N VAL A 292 5.58 18.21 -10.51
CA VAL A 292 5.98 18.35 -9.11
C VAL A 292 5.25 19.55 -8.55
N VAL A 293 4.45 19.34 -7.50
CA VAL A 293 3.90 20.44 -6.71
C VAL A 293 5.02 21.03 -5.87
N LEU A 294 5.07 22.36 -5.79
CA LEU A 294 6.12 23.11 -5.09
C LEU A 294 6.39 22.51 -3.71
N VAL A 295 7.66 22.27 -3.41
CA VAL A 295 8.08 21.64 -2.15
C VAL A 295 8.05 22.66 -1.02
N ASP A 296 8.48 23.88 -1.34
CA ASP A 296 8.61 25.00 -0.41
C ASP A 296 7.71 26.17 -0.83
N ASN A 297 7.35 27.03 0.13
CA ASN A 297 6.61 28.28 -0.11
C ASN A 297 7.36 29.26 -1.06
N MET A 298 8.64 28.99 -1.35
CA MET A 298 9.50 29.76 -2.24
C MET A 298 9.56 29.21 -3.68
N GLY A 299 8.79 28.16 -4.00
CA GLY A 299 8.72 27.61 -5.35
C GLY A 299 9.84 26.64 -5.73
N GLY A 300 10.62 26.17 -4.75
CA GLY A 300 11.65 25.15 -4.98
C GLY A 300 11.06 23.78 -5.32
N THR A 301 11.70 23.07 -6.24
CA THR A 301 11.39 21.67 -6.59
C THR A 301 12.52 20.71 -6.21
N ASP A 302 13.47 21.19 -5.41
CA ASP A 302 14.56 20.39 -4.87
C ASP A 302 14.18 19.83 -3.50
N ALA A 303 14.54 18.59 -3.23
CA ALA A 303 14.34 17.96 -1.93
C ALA A 303 15.63 17.27 -1.44
N PRO A 304 15.90 17.25 -0.12
CA PRO A 304 17.02 16.54 0.46
C PRO A 304 16.79 15.02 0.39
N ILE A 305 17.76 14.29 -0.16
CA ILE A 305 17.80 12.84 -0.19
C ILE A 305 18.92 12.33 0.71
N LEU A 306 18.59 11.31 1.51
CA LEU A 306 19.60 10.53 2.24
C LEU A 306 20.33 9.57 1.31
N CYS A 307 21.65 9.68 1.32
CA CYS A 307 22.55 8.73 0.67
C CYS A 307 23.34 7.95 1.72
N TYR A 308 23.54 6.66 1.45
CA TYR A 308 24.29 5.75 2.31
C TYR A 308 25.49 5.19 1.57
N PHE A 309 26.62 5.03 2.27
CA PHE A 309 27.83 4.43 1.74
C PHE A 309 28.34 3.31 2.66
N CYS A 310 28.79 2.21 2.07
CA CYS A 310 29.24 1.03 2.80
C CYS A 310 30.70 1.11 3.28
N SER A 311 31.48 2.05 2.73
CA SER A 311 32.91 2.25 3.00
C SER A 311 33.34 3.69 2.71
N LEU A 312 34.50 4.09 3.26
CA LEU A 312 35.14 5.36 2.93
C LEU A 312 35.49 5.48 1.44
N HIS A 313 35.83 4.37 0.78
CA HIS A 313 36.12 4.38 -0.66
C HIS A 313 34.88 4.76 -1.48
N CYS A 314 33.71 4.19 -1.17
CA CYS A 314 32.46 4.57 -1.85
C CYS A 314 32.07 6.03 -1.59
N TYR A 315 32.39 6.56 -0.40
CA TYR A 315 32.17 7.95 -0.06
C TYR A 315 33.13 8.89 -0.82
N SER A 316 34.43 8.57 -0.88
CA SER A 316 35.41 9.35 -1.65
C SER A 316 35.03 9.42 -3.13
N GLN A 317 34.70 8.28 -3.75
CA GLN A 317 34.25 8.24 -5.15
C GLN A 317 32.99 9.07 -5.41
N PHE A 318 32.14 9.23 -4.40
CA PHE A 318 30.95 10.08 -4.49
C PHE A 318 31.35 11.56 -4.49
N LEU A 319 32.24 11.97 -3.59
CA LEU A 319 32.75 13.34 -3.51
C LEU A 319 33.51 13.73 -4.78
N ASP A 320 34.33 12.82 -5.33
CA ASP A 320 35.09 13.09 -6.57
C ASP A 320 34.18 13.34 -7.78
N ARG A 321 32.99 12.73 -7.82
CA ARG A 321 32.00 12.88 -8.91
C ARG A 321 31.01 14.02 -8.71
N HIS A 322 30.86 14.48 -7.47
CA HIS A 322 30.06 15.65 -7.13
C HIS A 322 30.99 16.63 -6.40
N PRO A 323 31.96 17.25 -7.10
CA PRO A 323 32.67 18.36 -6.51
C PRO A 323 31.60 19.37 -6.11
N GLN A 324 31.53 19.68 -4.82
CA GLN A 324 30.66 20.74 -4.36
C GLN A 324 31.10 21.98 -5.14
N SER A 325 30.22 22.51 -5.98
CA SER A 325 30.41 23.81 -6.61
C SER A 325 30.46 24.81 -5.45
N ASN A 326 31.68 25.25 -5.12
CA ASN A 326 31.92 26.40 -4.28
C ASN A 326 31.19 27.63 -4.83
#